data_AF-A0A920MA18-F1
#
_entry.id   AF-A0A920MA18-F1
#
_cell.length_a   1.000
_cell.length_b   1.000
_cell.length_c   1.000
_cell.angle_alpha   90.00
_cell.angle_beta   90.00
_cell.angle_gamma   90.00
#
_symmetry.space_group_name_H-M   'P 1'
#
loop_
_entity.id
_entity.type
_entity.pdbx_description
1 polymer ?
#
loop_
_entity_poly.entity_id
_entity_poly.type
_entity_poly.pdbx_seq_one_letter_code
_entity_poly.pdbx_strand_id
1 'polypeptide(L)'
;MLKIFSLIISFLFFSLETTSNDLPSLQCRDGKPEVFFITPNQNLVTSTGVINLEFGIKNFNIAPAGQIACDSGHHHLLINVPLPDLTRPIPSDENHIHYGKGQTSDTIELPKGVHKLRLVLGNFAHIPHEDPIISDELIIEVR
;
A
#
# COMPACT_ATOMS: atom_id res chain seq x y z
N MET A 1 -34.87 -30.94 67.19
CA MET A 1 -33.61 -30.52 66.54
C MET A 1 -33.34 -31.44 65.37
N LEU A 2 -33.52 -31.00 64.13
CA LEU A 2 -32.69 -31.47 63.01
C LEU A 2 -32.79 -30.45 61.88
N LYS A 3 -31.63 -29.96 61.47
CA LYS A 3 -31.43 -28.77 60.64
C LYS A 3 -31.72 -29.10 59.18
N ILE A 4 -32.41 -28.15 58.54
CA ILE A 4 -32.63 -28.03 57.11
C ILE A 4 -31.27 -27.86 56.43
N PHE A 5 -30.96 -28.63 55.38
CA PHE A 5 -29.89 -28.29 54.45
C PHE A 5 -30.48 -28.22 53.04
N SER A 6 -30.86 -27.01 52.65
CA SER A 6 -31.24 -26.66 51.29
C SER A 6 -29.97 -26.56 50.45
N LEU A 7 -29.76 -27.51 49.55
CA LEU A 7 -28.64 -27.51 48.61
C LEU A 7 -29.02 -26.66 47.40
N ILE A 8 -28.68 -25.36 47.43
CA ILE A 8 -28.77 -24.49 46.26
C ILE A 8 -27.53 -24.75 45.40
N ILE A 9 -27.68 -25.55 44.35
CA ILE A 9 -26.67 -25.68 43.30
C ILE A 9 -26.83 -24.45 42.40
N SER A 10 -25.99 -23.44 42.65
CA SER A 10 -25.84 -22.30 41.75
C SER A 10 -25.11 -22.77 40.49
N PHE A 11 -25.86 -23.02 39.43
CA PHE A 11 -25.29 -23.16 38.08
C PHE A 11 -24.72 -21.78 37.67
N LEU A 12 -23.41 -21.58 37.84
CA LEU A 12 -22.70 -20.51 37.16
C LEU A 12 -22.76 -20.80 35.66
N PHE A 13 -23.65 -20.10 34.96
CA PHE A 13 -23.54 -19.94 33.52
C PHE A 13 -22.31 -19.06 33.26
N PHE A 14 -21.16 -19.69 33.03
CA PHE A 14 -20.01 -19.00 32.48
C PHE A 14 -20.31 -18.76 31.00
N SER A 15 -20.78 -17.56 30.67
CA SER A 15 -20.91 -17.11 29.29
C SER A 15 -19.52 -17.09 28.68
N LEU A 16 -19.24 -18.07 27.82
CA LEU A 16 -18.07 -18.04 26.95
C LEU A 16 -18.32 -16.91 25.95
N GLU A 17 -17.74 -15.75 26.22
CA GLU A 17 -17.68 -14.66 25.24
C GLU A 17 -16.83 -15.15 24.06
N THR A 18 -17.50 -15.60 23.01
CA THR A 18 -16.89 -15.79 21.70
C THR A 18 -16.53 -14.41 21.17
N THR A 19 -15.29 -13.98 21.39
CA THR A 19 -14.73 -12.85 20.65
C THR A 19 -14.82 -13.19 19.17
N SER A 20 -15.58 -12.37 18.45
CA SER A 20 -15.81 -12.45 17.02
C SER A 20 -14.51 -12.56 16.22
N ASN A 21 -14.62 -13.19 15.04
CA ASN A 21 -13.60 -13.38 14.02
C ASN A 21 -12.96 -12.07 13.51
N ASP A 22 -12.14 -11.42 14.32
CA ASP A 22 -11.17 -10.47 13.79
C ASP A 22 -9.94 -11.29 13.41
N LEU A 23 -9.80 -11.60 12.12
CA LEU A 23 -8.47 -11.86 11.56
C LEU A 23 -7.60 -10.71 12.08
N PRO A 24 -6.52 -10.96 12.83
CA PRO A 24 -5.75 -9.88 13.44
C PRO A 24 -5.46 -8.90 12.32
N SER A 25 -5.98 -7.68 12.46
CA SER A 25 -5.64 -6.60 11.56
C SER A 25 -4.13 -6.70 11.41
N LEU A 26 -3.67 -7.01 10.20
CA LEU A 26 -2.27 -7.18 9.82
C LEU A 26 -1.61 -5.79 9.86
N GLN A 27 -1.83 -5.05 10.95
CA GLN A 27 -1.36 -3.73 11.25
C GLN A 27 -0.09 -3.87 12.09
N CYS A 28 1.04 -3.66 11.44
CA CYS A 28 2.38 -3.61 12.01
C CYS A 28 2.98 -2.20 11.96
N ARG A 29 2.29 -1.23 11.36
CA ARG A 29 2.79 0.14 11.18
C ARG A 29 2.72 0.92 12.48
N ASP A 30 3.75 1.74 12.69
CA ASP A 30 3.78 2.78 13.73
C ASP A 30 3.83 4.15 13.05
N GLY A 31 2.65 4.70 12.74
CA GLY A 31 2.51 6.01 12.10
C GLY A 31 1.78 5.99 10.76
N LYS A 32 1.74 7.17 10.12
CA LYS A 32 1.08 7.36 8.83
C LYS A 32 1.96 6.81 7.69
N PRO A 33 1.43 5.94 6.82
CA PRO A 33 2.18 5.48 5.65
C PRO A 33 2.50 6.60 4.67
N GLU A 34 3.67 6.53 4.05
CA GLU A 34 4.09 7.42 2.97
C GLU A 34 4.78 6.61 1.88
N VAL A 35 4.56 7.00 0.62
CA VAL A 35 5.32 6.54 -0.54
C VAL A 35 5.81 7.77 -1.31
N PHE A 36 7.06 7.76 -1.77
CA PHE A 36 7.67 8.94 -2.39
C PHE A 36 8.80 8.55 -3.35
N PHE A 37 9.19 9.48 -4.22
CA PHE A 37 10.38 9.35 -5.04
C PHE A 37 11.63 9.75 -4.23
N ILE A 38 12.64 8.90 -4.24
CA ILE A 38 13.99 9.23 -3.78
C ILE A 38 14.77 9.88 -4.93
N THR A 39 14.66 9.34 -6.14
CA THR A 39 15.11 9.97 -7.39
C THR A 39 14.07 9.76 -8.50
N PRO A 40 13.93 10.69 -9.45
CA PRO A 40 14.57 12.00 -9.51
C PRO A 40 13.95 13.02 -8.58
N ASN A 41 14.66 14.13 -8.38
CA ASN A 41 14.14 15.28 -7.66
C ASN A 41 13.06 15.99 -8.47
N GLN A 42 12.15 16.67 -7.75
CA GLN A 42 11.15 17.53 -8.35
C GLN A 42 11.77 18.57 -9.29
N ASN A 43 11.14 18.78 -10.44
CA ASN A 43 11.58 19.69 -11.51
C ASN A 43 12.94 19.31 -12.16
N LEU A 44 13.31 18.04 -12.18
CA LEU A 44 14.44 17.57 -12.98
C LEU A 44 14.26 18.01 -14.45
N VAL A 45 15.32 18.57 -15.03
CA VAL A 45 15.43 18.84 -16.47
C VAL A 45 16.61 18.07 -17.02
N THR A 46 16.41 17.27 -18.06
CA THR A 46 17.44 16.39 -18.63
C THR A 46 17.40 16.38 -20.17
N SER A 47 18.54 16.12 -20.80
CA SER A 47 18.64 15.93 -22.26
C SER A 47 18.54 14.46 -22.69
N THR A 48 18.46 13.54 -21.73
CA THR A 48 18.25 12.11 -21.99
C THR A 48 16.86 11.70 -21.51
N GLY A 49 16.16 10.88 -22.32
CA GLY A 49 14.90 10.27 -21.94
C GLY A 49 15.05 9.13 -20.94
N VAL A 50 16.27 8.68 -20.66
CA VAL A 50 16.54 7.62 -19.67
C VAL A 50 16.48 8.20 -18.27
N ILE A 51 15.46 7.83 -17.51
CA ILE A 51 15.21 8.31 -16.15
C ILE A 51 15.40 7.17 -15.15
N ASN A 52 16.32 7.36 -14.22
CA ASN A 52 16.49 6.46 -13.08
C ASN A 52 15.54 6.86 -11.96
N LEU A 53 14.73 5.89 -11.54
CA LEU A 53 13.76 6.02 -10.48
C LEU A 53 14.21 5.21 -9.26
N GLU A 54 14.01 5.78 -8.07
CA GLU A 54 14.11 5.06 -6.81
C GLU A 54 12.94 5.49 -5.92
N PHE A 55 12.33 4.51 -5.26
CA PHE A 55 11.11 4.65 -4.50
C PHE A 55 11.39 4.45 -3.02
N GLY A 56 10.86 5.37 -2.21
CA GLY A 56 10.90 5.28 -0.76
C GLY A 56 9.52 4.97 -0.19
N ILE A 57 9.53 4.32 0.97
CA ILE A 57 8.34 4.03 1.77
C ILE A 57 8.63 4.33 3.25
N LYS A 58 7.64 4.81 4.00
CA LYS A 58 7.70 4.95 5.47
C LYS A 58 6.46 4.35 6.10
N ASN A 59 6.60 3.82 7.32
CA ASN A 59 5.53 3.27 8.14
C ASN A 59 4.65 2.25 7.39
N PHE A 60 5.28 1.50 6.48
CA PHE A 60 4.63 0.48 5.65
C PHE A 60 5.69 -0.44 5.03
N ASN A 61 5.28 -1.62 4.60
CA ASN A 61 6.17 -2.66 4.09
C ASN A 61 6.00 -2.87 2.58
N ILE A 62 7.07 -3.34 1.93
CA ILE A 62 7.02 -3.84 0.56
C ILE A 62 6.89 -5.36 0.58
N ALA A 63 5.91 -5.88 -0.16
CA ALA A 63 5.71 -7.31 -0.39
C ALA A 63 5.35 -7.55 -1.86
N PRO A 64 5.80 -8.67 -2.47
CA PRO A 64 5.38 -9.05 -3.80
C PRO A 64 3.86 -9.22 -3.90
N ALA A 65 3.30 -8.94 -5.08
CA ALA A 65 1.92 -9.25 -5.41
C ALA A 65 1.60 -10.73 -5.12
N GLY A 66 0.37 -10.99 -4.67
CA GLY A 66 -0.10 -12.30 -4.22
C GLY A 66 0.34 -12.70 -2.81
N GLN A 67 1.27 -11.97 -2.18
CA GLN A 67 1.68 -12.23 -0.80
C GLN A 67 0.97 -11.29 0.16
N ILE A 68 0.37 -11.87 1.19
CA ILE A 68 -0.24 -11.13 2.29
C ILE A 68 0.78 -11.06 3.42
N ALA A 69 1.24 -9.85 3.72
CA ALA A 69 2.05 -9.53 4.89
C ALA A 69 1.42 -8.34 5.62
N CYS A 70 1.94 -8.01 6.82
CA CYS A 70 1.37 -6.90 7.57
C CYS A 70 1.72 -5.55 6.96
N ASP A 71 0.73 -4.67 6.87
CA ASP A 71 0.81 -3.33 6.27
C ASP A 71 1.72 -3.31 5.05
N SER A 72 1.38 -4.16 4.08
CA SER A 72 2.26 -4.44 2.96
C SER A 72 1.58 -4.21 1.62
N GLY A 73 2.38 -3.77 0.66
CA GLY A 73 1.97 -3.61 -0.74
C GLY A 73 3.17 -3.51 -1.65
N HIS A 74 2.97 -3.02 -2.86
CA HIS A 74 4.05 -2.76 -3.81
C HIS A 74 3.75 -1.52 -4.67
N HIS A 75 4.82 -0.99 -5.26
CA HIS A 75 4.75 0.24 -6.04
C HIS A 75 4.04 0.03 -7.37
N HIS A 76 3.32 1.07 -7.79
CA HIS A 76 2.86 1.26 -9.16
C HIS A 76 3.25 2.68 -9.58
N LEU A 77 3.77 2.84 -10.79
CA LEU A 77 4.08 4.14 -11.36
C LEU A 77 3.01 4.51 -12.39
N LEU A 78 2.43 5.69 -12.20
CA LEU A 78 1.55 6.36 -13.15
C LEU A 78 2.36 7.39 -13.92
N ILE A 79 2.24 7.37 -15.25
CA ILE A 79 2.94 8.27 -16.17
C ILE A 79 1.90 9.06 -16.96
N ASN A 80 1.85 10.38 -16.76
CA ASN A 80 0.99 11.30 -17.53
C ASN A 80 -0.52 10.98 -17.51
N VAL A 81 -0.99 10.34 -16.44
CA VAL A 81 -2.40 9.96 -16.26
C VAL A 81 -2.93 10.46 -14.91
N PRO A 82 -4.26 10.72 -14.79
CA PRO A 82 -4.87 10.99 -13.50
C PRO A 82 -4.83 9.74 -12.60
N LEU A 83 -5.24 9.90 -11.34
CA LEU A 83 -5.47 8.74 -10.47
C LEU A 83 -6.58 7.85 -11.06
N PRO A 84 -6.40 6.51 -11.06
CA PRO A 84 -7.43 5.57 -11.48
C PRO A 84 -8.55 5.47 -10.43
N ASP A 85 -9.54 4.61 -10.69
CA ASP A 85 -10.50 4.19 -9.68
C ASP A 85 -9.75 3.44 -8.55
N LEU A 86 -9.66 4.09 -7.38
CA LEU A 86 -8.89 3.59 -6.24
C LEU A 86 -9.54 2.38 -5.55
N THR A 87 -10.73 1.96 -6.00
CA THR A 87 -11.43 0.77 -5.48
C THR A 87 -11.25 -0.47 -6.37
N ARG A 88 -10.52 -0.33 -7.49
CA ARG A 88 -10.29 -1.37 -8.48
C ARG A 88 -8.80 -1.67 -8.62
N PRO A 89 -8.44 -2.82 -9.22
CA PRO A 89 -7.05 -3.06 -9.60
C PRO A 89 -6.55 -1.91 -10.47
N ILE A 90 -5.34 -1.45 -10.19
CA ILE A 90 -4.66 -0.44 -11.00
C ILE A 90 -4.52 -0.99 -12.43
N PRO A 91 -4.84 -0.21 -13.48
CA PRO A 91 -4.64 -0.64 -14.85
C PRO A 91 -3.20 -1.06 -15.10
N SER A 92 -2.98 -1.97 -16.05
CA SER A 92 -1.64 -2.37 -16.48
C SER A 92 -1.50 -2.10 -17.97
N ASP A 93 -0.89 -0.97 -18.31
CA ASP A 93 -0.68 -0.49 -19.67
C ASP A 93 0.60 0.35 -19.73
N GLU A 94 0.85 1.01 -20.87
CA GLU A 94 2.06 1.81 -21.10
C GLU A 94 2.21 3.01 -20.15
N ASN A 95 1.12 3.45 -19.52
CA ASN A 95 1.10 4.56 -18.56
C ASN A 95 1.05 4.08 -17.10
N HIS A 96 0.93 2.78 -16.85
CA HIS A 96 0.83 2.19 -15.52
C HIS A 96 1.80 1.02 -15.36
N ILE A 97 2.97 1.28 -14.78
CA ILE A 97 4.01 0.28 -14.59
C ILE A 97 3.85 -0.40 -13.23
N HIS A 98 3.83 -1.74 -13.23
CA HIS A 98 3.66 -2.56 -12.03
C HIS A 98 5.01 -3.02 -11.48
N TYR A 99 5.25 -2.76 -10.19
CA TYR A 99 6.40 -3.28 -9.46
C TYR A 99 5.99 -4.43 -8.52
N GLY A 100 5.22 -5.38 -9.06
CA GLY A 100 4.63 -6.50 -8.32
C GLY A 100 5.62 -7.52 -7.74
N LYS A 101 6.92 -7.40 -8.00
CA LYS A 101 7.95 -8.22 -7.32
C LYS A 101 8.55 -7.51 -6.10
N GLY A 102 8.01 -6.35 -5.72
CA GLY A 102 8.52 -5.51 -4.65
C GLY A 102 9.71 -4.66 -5.08
N GLN A 103 9.80 -4.28 -6.35
CA GLN A 103 10.88 -3.41 -6.82
C GLN A 103 10.78 -2.03 -6.16
N THR A 104 11.95 -1.48 -5.83
CA THR A 104 12.11 -0.15 -5.22
C THR A 104 12.86 0.80 -6.15
N SER A 105 13.18 0.37 -7.38
CA SER A 105 13.83 1.17 -8.39
C SER A 105 13.51 0.65 -9.78
N ASP A 106 13.70 1.52 -10.77
CA ASP A 106 13.52 1.23 -12.18
C ASP A 106 14.32 2.21 -13.06
N THR A 107 14.56 1.85 -14.31
CA THR A 107 15.04 2.77 -15.34
C THR A 107 14.03 2.79 -16.46
N ILE A 108 13.38 3.94 -16.66
CA ILE A 108 12.36 4.12 -17.69
C ILE A 108 12.86 5.02 -18.82
N GLU A 109 12.23 4.90 -19.97
CA GLU A 109 12.45 5.82 -21.10
C GLU A 109 11.22 6.71 -21.28
N LEU A 110 11.45 8.02 -21.29
CA LEU A 110 10.42 9.03 -21.54
C LEU A 110 10.74 9.80 -22.82
N PRO A 111 9.74 10.09 -23.67
CA PRO A 111 9.93 10.94 -24.83
C PRO A 111 10.26 12.38 -24.41
N LYS A 112 10.65 13.22 -25.36
CA LYS A 112 10.81 14.66 -25.12
C LYS A 112 9.49 15.29 -24.67
N GLY A 113 9.52 16.08 -23.60
CA GLY A 113 8.35 16.77 -23.06
C GLY A 113 8.35 16.92 -21.55
N VAL A 114 7.27 17.49 -21.02
CA VAL A 114 7.00 17.55 -19.58
C VAL A 114 6.25 16.29 -19.18
N HIS A 115 6.72 15.63 -18.12
CA HIS A 115 6.15 14.41 -17.59
C HIS A 115 5.70 14.59 -16.16
N LYS A 116 4.54 13.99 -15.85
CA LYS A 116 3.97 13.88 -14.53
C LYS A 116 4.02 12.43 -14.10
N LEU A 117 4.73 12.18 -13.02
CA LEU A 117 4.92 10.86 -12.45
C LEU A 117 4.27 10.81 -11.07
N ARG A 118 3.66 9.69 -10.73
CA ARG A 118 3.07 9.48 -9.40
C ARG A 118 3.19 8.02 -9.00
N LEU A 119 3.52 7.77 -7.73
CA LEU A 119 3.47 6.44 -7.15
C LEU A 119 2.12 6.20 -6.49
N VAL A 120 1.58 5.01 -6.68
CA VAL A 120 0.43 4.49 -5.94
C VAL A 120 0.82 3.14 -5.34
N LEU A 121 0.60 2.96 -4.05
CA LEU A 121 0.84 1.68 -3.39
C LEU A 121 -0.41 0.79 -3.52
N GLY A 122 -0.24 -0.36 -4.18
CA GLY A 122 -1.27 -1.38 -4.28
C GLY A 122 -1.04 -2.50 -3.27
N ASN A 123 -2.13 -3.10 -2.80
CA ASN A 123 -2.10 -4.29 -1.95
C ASN A 123 -1.68 -5.54 -2.75
N PHE A 124 -1.78 -6.72 -2.14
CA PHE A 124 -1.43 -8.00 -2.77
C PHE A 124 -2.15 -8.28 -4.12
N ALA A 125 -3.29 -7.63 -4.38
CA ALA A 125 -4.10 -7.78 -5.59
C ALA A 125 -3.99 -6.60 -6.57
N HIS A 126 -3.00 -5.70 -6.39
CA HIS A 126 -2.84 -4.46 -7.16
C HIS A 126 -3.97 -3.45 -6.97
N ILE A 127 -4.77 -3.58 -5.92
CA ILE A 127 -5.82 -2.64 -5.58
C ILE A 127 -5.24 -1.64 -4.58
N PRO A 128 -5.43 -0.32 -4.74
CA PRO A 128 -5.02 0.63 -3.71
C PRO A 128 -5.61 0.28 -2.34
N HIS A 129 -4.90 0.63 -1.27
CA HIS A 129 -5.42 0.45 0.09
C HIS A 129 -6.64 1.34 0.35
N GLU A 130 -7.50 0.94 1.28
CA GLU A 130 -8.74 1.66 1.63
C GLU A 130 -8.48 3.13 1.95
N ASP A 131 -7.44 3.39 2.76
CA ASP A 131 -6.78 4.69 2.85
C ASP A 131 -5.64 4.73 1.81
N PRO A 132 -5.80 5.43 0.67
CA PRO A 132 -4.83 5.34 -0.42
C PRO A 132 -3.48 5.94 -0.03
N ILE A 133 -2.40 5.20 -0.31
CA ILE A 133 -1.02 5.62 -0.06
C ILE A 133 -0.43 6.04 -1.41
N ILE A 134 -0.31 7.35 -1.60
CA ILE A 134 -0.02 7.98 -2.89
C ILE A 134 1.07 9.03 -2.68
N SER A 135 2.02 9.14 -3.61
CA SER A 135 3.06 10.17 -3.55
C SER A 135 2.56 11.54 -4.02
N ASP A 136 3.33 12.57 -3.70
CA ASP A 136 3.27 13.84 -4.42
C ASP A 136 3.48 13.63 -5.94
N GLU A 137 2.96 14.55 -6.76
CA GLU A 137 3.22 14.54 -8.21
C GLU A 137 4.65 14.97 -8.48
N LEU A 138 5.42 14.07 -9.09
CA LEU A 138 6.75 14.36 -9.59
C LEU A 138 6.66 14.95 -11.00
N ILE A 139 7.16 16.16 -11.19
CA ILE A 139 7.20 16.84 -12.49
C ILE A 139 8.63 16.88 -12.98
N ILE A 140 8.88 16.38 -14.19
CA ILE A 140 10.20 16.41 -14.84
C ILE A 140 10.07 16.83 -16.31
N GLU A 141 11.16 17.32 -16.90
CA GLU A 141 11.24 17.76 -18.30
C GLU A 141 12.38 17.04 -19.03
N VAL A 142 12.07 16.38 -20.14
CA VAL A 142 13.04 15.83 -21.10
C VAL A 142 13.13 16.79 -22.29
N ARG A 143 14.34 17.27 -22.62
CA ARG A 143 14.61 18.26 -23.67
C ARG A 143 15.20 17.69 -24.95
#